data_AF-A0A6M3XYZ6-F1
#
_entry.id   AF-A0A6M3XYZ6-F1
#
_cell.length_a   1.000
_cell.length_b   1.000
_cell.length_c   1.000
_cell.angle_alpha   90.00
_cell.angle_beta   90.00
_cell.angle_gamma   90.00
#
_symmetry.space_group_name_H-M   'P 1'
#
loop_
_entity.id
_entity.type
_entity.pdbx_description
1 polymer ?
#
loop_
_entity_poly.entity_id
_entity_poly.type
_entity_poly.pdbx_seq_one_letter_code
_entity_poly.pdbx_strand_id
1 'polypeptide(L)' 'MEFGCAVCDKEPEIGERFFIVRSMIKTRNGVRQGVSVIVCAGHIAKELHRATRIDEQAFVQEYLVATKGEAR' A
#
# COMPACT_ATOMS: atom_id res chain seq x y z
N MET A 1 -19.85 -16.40 -6.69
CA MET A 1 -18.67 -15.51 -6.63
C MET A 1 -18.52 -15.13 -5.18
N GLU A 2 -17.45 -15.57 -4.52
CA GLU A 2 -17.18 -15.23 -3.11
C GLU A 2 -16.46 -13.88 -3.08
N PHE A 3 -17.00 -12.93 -2.32
CA PHE A 3 -16.44 -11.59 -2.15
C PHE A 3 -15.64 -11.57 -0.86
N GLY A 4 -14.31 -11.47 -0.94
CA GLY A 4 -13.42 -11.46 0.23
C GLY A 4 -12.27 -10.46 0.08
N CYS A 5 -11.58 -10.17 1.19
CA CYS A 5 -10.36 -9.37 1.18
C CYS A 5 -9.25 -10.08 0.41
N ALA A 6 -8.69 -9.46 -0.63
CA ALA A 6 -7.63 -10.03 -1.46
C ALA A 6 -6.29 -10.28 -0.73
N VAL A 7 -6.16 -9.89 0.53
CA VAL A 7 -4.94 -10.06 1.34
C VAL A 7 -5.08 -11.18 2.38
N CYS A 8 -6.27 -11.36 2.95
CA CYS A 8 -6.48 -12.28 4.07
C CYS A 8 -7.72 -13.16 3.92
N ASP A 9 -8.36 -13.10 2.76
CA ASP A 9 -9.58 -13.83 2.37
C ASP A 9 -10.78 -13.66 3.31
N LYS A 10 -10.69 -12.72 4.27
CA LYS A 10 -11.77 -12.41 5.20
C LYS A 10 -12.99 -11.91 4.42
N GLU A 11 -14.13 -12.55 4.65
CA GLU A 11 -15.43 -12.14 4.11
C GLU A 11 -15.94 -10.88 4.83
N PRO A 12 -16.71 -10.03 4.12
CA PRO A 12 -17.26 -8.82 4.71
C PRO A 12 -18.36 -9.12 5.72
N GLU A 13 -18.11 -8.76 6.98
CA GLU A 13 -19.12 -8.77 8.03
C GLU A 13 -19.97 -7.50 8.02
N ILE A 14 -21.20 -7.58 8.52
CA ILE A 14 -22.11 -6.43 8.62
C ILE A 14 -21.48 -5.34 9.49
N GLY A 15 -21.29 -4.15 8.94
CA GLY A 15 -20.68 -3.01 9.62
C GLY A 15 -19.17 -2.86 9.38
N GLU A 16 -18.52 -3.84 8.75
CA GLU A 16 -17.12 -3.72 8.34
C GLU A 16 -16.98 -2.93 7.03
N ARG A 17 -15.91 -2.13 6.95
CA ARG A 17 -15.60 -1.33 5.76
C ARG A 17 -14.59 -2.07 4.88
N PHE A 18 -14.91 -2.17 3.60
CA PHE A 18 -14.05 -2.70 2.56
C PHE A 18 -13.84 -1.64 1.48
N PHE A 19 -12.67 -1.70 0.85
CA PHE A 19 -12.24 -0.73 -0.14
C PHE A 19 -11.92 -1.44 -1.45
N ILE A 20 -12.35 -0.85 -2.56
CA ILE A 20 -11.95 -1.30 -3.89
C ILE A 20 -10.68 -0.52 -4.26
N VAL A 21 -9.57 -1.23 -4.39
CA VAL A 21 -8.28 -0.67 -4.79
C VAL A 21 -8.01 -1.03 -6.25
N ARG A 22 -7.71 -0.02 -7.06
CA ARG A 22 -7.23 -0.23 -8.43
C ARG A 22 -5.72 -0.36 -8.42
N SER A 23 -5.21 -1.43 -9.03
CA SER A 23 -3.78 -1.69 -9.15
C SER A 23 -3.43 -2.11 -10.57
N MET A 24 -2.15 -1.96 -10.93
CA MET A 24 -1.60 -2.39 -12.22
C MET A 24 -0.75 -3.63 -11.98
N ILE A 25 -1.17 -4.77 -12.52
CA ILE A 25 -0.38 -6.00 -12.46
C ILE A 25 0.33 -6.23 -13.78
N LYS A 26 1.57 -6.74 -13.71
CA LYS A 26 2.29 -7.23 -14.89
C LYS A 26 1.96 -8.71 -15.06
N THR A 27 1.26 -9.03 -16.14
CA THR A 27 0.95 -10.42 -16.48
C THR A 27 2.20 -11.17 -16.93
N ARG A 28 2.16 -12.51 -16.96
CA ARG A 28 3.29 -13.36 -17.39
C ARG A 28 3.79 -13.02 -18.80
N ASN A 29 2.92 -12.51 -19.66
CA ASN A 29 3.24 -12.11 -21.03
C ASN A 29 3.78 -10.67 -21.12
N GLY A 30 4.06 -10.02 -19.99
CA GLY A 30 4.63 -8.67 -19.94
C GLY A 30 3.63 -7.53 -20.11
N VAL A 31 2.35 -7.83 -20.38
CA VAL A 31 1.28 -6.83 -20.51
C VAL A 31 0.91 -6.30 -19.13
N ARG A 32 0.84 -4.97 -18.99
CA ARG A 32 0.32 -4.30 -17.78
C ARG A 32 -1.20 -4.21 -17.85
N GLN A 33 -1.89 -4.83 -16.90
CA GLN A 33 -3.35 -4.84 -16.84
C GLN A 33 -3.83 -4.18 -15.56
N GLY A 34 -4.83 -3.32 -15.69
CA GLY A 34 -5.54 -2.74 -14.55
C GLY A 34 -6.47 -3.77 -13.93
N VAL A 35 -6.34 -3.99 -12.62
CA VAL A 35 -7.21 -4.87 -11.84
C VAL A 35 -7.79 -4.12 -10.66
N SER A 36 -9.02 -4.46 -10.29
CA SER A 36 -9.64 -3.96 -9.07
C SER A 36 -9.69 -5.09 -8.06
N VAL A 37 -9.17 -4.86 -6.85
CA VAL A 37 -9.18 -5.82 -5.75
C VAL A 37 -9.92 -5.22 -4.56
N ILE A 38 -10.56 -6.08 -3.77
CA ILE A 38 -11.26 -5.66 -2.55
C ILE A 38 -10.34 -5.91 -1.37
N VAL A 39 -10.20 -4.94 -0.48
CA VAL A 39 -9.30 -5.02 0.69
C VAL A 39 -10.04 -4.52 1.93
N CYS A 40 -9.88 -5.21 3.06
CA CYS A 40 -10.50 -4.77 4.32
C CYS A 40 -9.82 -3.52 4.89
N ALA A 41 -10.57 -2.74 5.68
CA ALA A 41 -10.08 -1.51 6.31
C ALA A 41 -8.77 -1.69 7.10
N GLY A 42 -8.61 -2.82 7.78
CA GLY A 42 -7.41 -3.10 8.56
C GLY A 42 -6.15 -3.18 7.70
N HIS A 43 -6.21 -3.78 6.51
CA HIS A 43 -5.05 -3.84 5.61
C HIS A 43 -4.78 -2.51 4.94
N ILE A 44 -5.82 -1.75 4.56
CA ILE A 44 -5.65 -0.39 4.03
C ILE A 44 -4.98 0.52 5.06
N ALA A 45 -5.41 0.49 6.33
CA ALA A 45 -4.81 1.29 7.38
C ALA A 45 -3.32 0.95 7.61
N LYS A 46 -2.96 -0.34 7.56
CA LYS A 46 -1.56 -0.79 7.66
C LYS A 46 -0.71 -0.26 6.51
N GLU A 47 -1.20 -0.35 5.27
CA GLU A 47 -0.47 0.14 4.09
C GLU A 47 -0.32 1.66 4.10
N LEU A 48 -1.37 2.40 4.48
CA LEU A 48 -1.29 3.86 4.66
C LEU A 48 -0.24 4.24 5.70
N HIS A 49 -0.26 3.58 6.87
CA HIS A 49 0.73 3.84 7.91
C HIS A 49 2.15 3.50 7.46
N ARG A 50 2.33 2.41 6.71
CA ARG A 50 3.62 2.03 6.12
C ARG A 50 4.11 3.08 5.13
N ALA A 51 3.24 3.60 4.27
CA ALA A 51 3.58 4.65 3.31
C ALA A 51 4.06 5.92 4.04
N THR A 52 3.33 6.37 5.06
CA THR A 52 3.74 7.53 5.87
C THR A 52 5.12 7.32 6.53
N ARG A 53 5.38 6.13 7.09
CA ARG A 53 6.68 5.83 7.69
C ARG A 53 7.82 5.82 6.68
N ILE A 54 7.57 5.37 5.45
CA ILE A 54 8.57 5.41 4.37
C ILE A 54 8.89 6.86 4.00
N ASP A 55 7.87 7.72 3.89
CA ASP A 55 8.06 9.15 3.59
C ASP A 55 8.85 9.86 4.70
N GLU A 56 8.53 9.58 5.98
CA GLU A 56 9.29 10.10 7.13
C GLU A 56 10.75 9.63 7.11
N GLN A 57 11.00 8.36 6.80
CA GLN A 57 12.36 7.82 6.70
C GLN A 57 13.16 8.43 5.54
N ALA A 58 12.52 8.64 4.39
CA ALA A 58 13.13 9.29 3.24
C ALA A 58 13.54 10.73 3.60
N PHE A 59 12.66 11.48 4.24
CA PHE A 59 12.94 12.84 4.72
C PHE A 59 14.13 12.87 5.70
N VAL A 60 14.14 11.98 6.70
CA VAL A 60 15.24 11.91 7.67
C VAL A 60 16.57 11.56 6.98
N GLN A 61 16.55 10.66 6.00
CA GLN A 61 17.74 10.30 5.25
C GLN A 61 18.28 11.47 4.42
N GLU A 62 17.42 12.23 3.75
CA GLU A 62 17.80 13.45 3.02
C GLU A 62 18.41 14.50 3.97
N TYR A 63 17.80 14.74 5.13
CA TYR A 63 18.31 15.68 6.13
C TYR A 63 19.68 15.27 6.68
N LEU A 64 19.89 13.98 6.95
CA LEU A 64 21.19 13.45 7.41
C LEU A 64 22.28 13.57 6.33
N VAL A 65 21.93 13.43 5.05
CA VAL A 65 22.87 13.63 3.94
C VAL A 65 23.22 15.11 3.80
N ALA A 66 22.24 16.01 3.88
CA ALA A 66 22.46 17.45 3.80
C ALA A 66 23.39 17.95 4.92
N THR A 67 23.09 17.58 6.18
CA THR A 67 23.86 18.03 7.35
C THR A 67 25.26 17.41 7.45
N LYS A 68 25.49 16.21 6.89
CA LYS A 68 26.83 15.61 6.81
C LYS A 68 27.67 16.17 5.65
N GLY A 69 27.04 16.76 4.64
CA GLY A 69 27.72 17.40 3.50
C GLY A 69 28.27 18.80 3.79
N GLU A 70 27.72 19.48 4.80
CA GLU A 70 28.11 20.85 5.18
C GLU A 70 29.26 20.92 6.20
N ALA A 71 29.71 19.79 6.73
CA ALA A 71 30.91 19.70 7.56
C ALA A 71 32.17 19.55 6.69
N ARG A 72 32.54 20.59 5.94
CA ARG A 72 33.85 20.73 5.30
C ARG A 72 34.45 22.09 5.57
#